data_AF-A0A9D5WAL3-F1
#
_entry.id   AF-A0A9D5WAL3-F1
#
_cell.length_a   1.000
_cell.length_b   1.000
_cell.length_c   1.000
_cell.angle_alpha   90.00
_cell.angle_beta   90.00
_cell.angle_gamma   90.00
#
_symmetry.space_group_name_H-M   'P 1'
#
loop_
_entity.id
_entity.type
_entity.pdbx_description
1 polymer ?
#
loop_
_entity_poly.entity_id
_entity_poly.type
_entity_poly.pdbx_seq_one_letter_code
_entity_poly.pdbx_strand_id
1 'polypeptide(L)'
;MFDLGIQEILVIFVVSLLLFGPKNMPEVAKNIGKFIRYFRKMFDQIKEQINDEIQEDTTPLKEEFDKINKDFLKSVQEFHSEHKPFEYPSVDSIIKKPEATPPTSHLDTTNPESSDTTAKPHQDTHSETKTENK
;
A
#
# COMPACT_ATOMS: atom_id res chain seq x y z
N MET A 1 30.00 7.57 -3.01
CA MET A 1 29.40 6.52 -3.84
C MET A 1 27.99 6.32 -3.32
N PHE A 2 26.97 6.49 -4.16
CA PHE A 2 25.58 6.25 -3.76
C PHE A 2 25.29 4.78 -4.05
N ASP A 3 25.49 3.92 -3.06
CA ASP A 3 24.97 2.56 -3.11
C ASP A 3 23.44 2.65 -3.03
N LEU A 4 22.75 2.19 -4.08
CA LEU A 4 21.28 2.14 -4.09
C LEU A 4 20.83 0.90 -3.33
N GLY A 5 20.75 1.01 -2.02
CA GLY A 5 20.20 -0.01 -1.13
C GLY A 5 18.71 0.19 -0.84
N ILE A 6 18.16 -0.75 -0.05
CA ILE A 6 16.79 -0.66 0.48
C ILE A 6 16.61 0.62 1.30
N GLN A 7 17.67 1.06 2.00
CA GLN A 7 17.64 2.24 2.85
C GLN A 7 17.42 3.53 2.06
N GLU A 8 18.14 3.70 0.94
CA GLU A 8 18.00 4.85 0.04
C GLU A 8 16.63 4.86 -0.62
N ILE A 9 16.15 3.69 -1.07
CA ILE A 9 14.79 3.53 -1.63
C ILE A 9 13.74 3.96 -0.60
N LEU A 10 13.90 3.59 0.68
CA LEU A 10 12.98 3.97 1.75
C LEU A 10 12.98 5.48 1.97
N VAL A 11 14.15 6.13 1.98
CA VAL A 11 14.25 7.60 2.10
C VAL A 11 13.54 8.29 0.94
N ILE A 12 13.77 7.85 -0.30
CA ILE A 12 13.11 8.41 -1.49
C ILE A 12 11.60 8.16 -1.43
N PHE A 13 11.17 6.99 -0.94
CA PHE A 13 9.76 6.66 -0.77
C PHE A 13 9.10 7.61 0.23
N VAL A 14 9.71 7.87 1.39
CA VAL A 14 9.19 8.82 2.39
C VAL A 14 9.07 10.22 1.81
N VAL A 15 10.08 10.71 1.10
CA VAL A 15 10.03 12.03 0.44
C VAL A 15 8.89 12.08 -0.59
N SER A 16 8.73 11.03 -1.37
CA SER A 16 7.64 10.92 -2.36
C SER A 16 6.26 10.88 -1.70
N LEU A 17 6.12 10.20 -0.57
CA LEU A 17 4.90 10.16 0.23
C LEU A 17 4.57 11.52 0.85
N LEU A 18 5.55 12.36 1.16
CA LEU A 18 5.31 13.74 1.62
C LEU A 18 4.86 14.65 0.48
N LEU A 19 5.47 14.50 -0.70
CA LEU A 19 5.15 15.30 -1.88
C LEU A 19 3.74 14.99 -2.43
N PHE A 20 3.46 13.70 -2.61
CA PHE A 20 2.22 13.24 -3.22
C PHE A 20 1.17 12.82 -2.20
N GLY A 21 1.57 12.44 -0.98
CA GLY A 21 0.67 11.87 0.03
C GLY A 21 0.62 10.33 -0.02
N PRO A 22 0.50 9.64 1.14
CA PRO A 22 0.44 8.18 1.20
C PRO A 22 -0.83 7.58 0.59
N LYS A 23 -1.90 8.38 0.45
CA LYS A 23 -3.13 7.95 -0.22
C LYS A 23 -2.98 7.92 -1.75
N ASN A 24 -2.14 8.78 -2.31
CA ASN A 24 -2.01 8.98 -3.76
C ASN A 24 -0.91 8.09 -4.37
N MET A 25 0.16 7.76 -3.63
CA MET A 25 1.21 6.84 -4.09
C MET A 25 0.67 5.50 -4.62
N PRO A 26 -0.23 4.80 -3.89
CA PRO A 26 -0.84 3.56 -4.36
C PRO A 26 -1.68 3.75 -5.63
N GLU A 27 -2.30 4.92 -5.81
CA GLU A 27 -3.08 5.24 -7.00
C GLU A 27 -2.18 5.47 -8.23
N VAL A 28 -1.08 6.20 -8.06
CA VAL A 28 -0.04 6.37 -9.09
C VAL A 28 0.55 5.02 -9.48
N ALA A 29 0.90 4.17 -8.50
CA ALA A 29 1.41 2.82 -8.74
C ALA A 29 0.39 1.94 -9.47
N LYS A 30 -0.91 2.02 -9.14
CA LYS A 30 -1.98 1.33 -9.89
C LYS A 30 -2.05 1.80 -11.34
N ASN A 31 -1.87 3.09 -11.60
CA ASN A 31 -1.92 3.65 -12.95
C ASN A 31 -0.70 3.22 -13.78
N ILE A 32 0.49 3.26 -13.18
CA ILE A 32 1.73 2.72 -13.77
C ILE A 32 1.57 1.22 -14.03
N GLY A 33 1.07 0.44 -13.06
CA GLY A 33 0.86 -1.00 -13.21
C GLY A 33 -0.13 -1.33 -14.34
N LYS A 34 -1.19 -0.55 -14.51
CA LYS A 34 -2.09 -0.66 -15.67
C LYS A 34 -1.32 -0.38 -16.96
N PHE A 35 -0.52 0.68 -17.04
CA PHE A 35 0.31 1.00 -18.21
C PHE A 35 1.27 -0.13 -18.57
N ILE A 36 2.02 -0.67 -17.60
CA ILE A 36 2.91 -1.83 -17.82
C ILE A 36 2.11 -3.02 -18.34
N ARG A 37 0.91 -3.28 -17.81
CA ARG A 37 0.07 -4.39 -18.27
C ARG A 37 -0.38 -4.22 -19.73
N TYR A 38 -0.74 -3.00 -20.13
CA TYR A 38 -1.07 -2.71 -21.53
C TYR A 38 0.14 -2.83 -22.43
N PHE A 39 1.27 -2.28 -22.02
CA PHE A 39 2.53 -2.38 -22.75
C PHE A 39 3.00 -3.83 -22.93
N ARG A 40 2.85 -4.67 -21.89
CA ARG A 40 3.12 -6.11 -21.98
C ARG A 40 2.23 -6.80 -23.01
N LYS A 41 0.92 -6.52 -23.01
CA LYS A 41 0.00 -7.06 -24.02
C LYS A 41 0.37 -6.62 -25.45
N MET A 42 0.76 -5.37 -25.63
CA MET A 42 1.20 -4.87 -26.93
C MET A 42 2.48 -5.60 -27.39
N PHE A 43 3.44 -5.79 -26.48
CA PHE A 43 4.63 -6.58 -26.78
C PHE A 43 4.33 -8.03 -27.11
N ASP A 44 3.39 -8.66 -26.39
CA ASP A 44 3.00 -10.05 -26.67
C ASP A 44 2.37 -10.18 -28.07
N GLN A 45 1.54 -9.21 -28.49
CA GLN A 45 0.98 -9.16 -29.85
C GLN A 45 2.04 -8.91 -30.93
N ILE A 46 2.98 -7.99 -30.67
CA ILE A 46 4.11 -7.71 -31.58
C ILE A 46 4.97 -8.96 -31.72
N LYS A 47 5.23 -9.68 -30.61
CA LYS A 47 5.98 -10.92 -30.62
C LYS A 47 5.26 -12.02 -31.40
N GLU A 48 3.94 -12.11 -31.29
CA GLU A 48 3.12 -13.06 -32.06
C GLU A 48 3.22 -12.77 -33.57
N GLN A 49 3.08 -11.50 -33.97
CA GLN A 49 3.24 -11.07 -35.37
C GLN A 49 4.66 -11.32 -35.91
N ILE A 50 5.70 -11.07 -35.10
CA ILE A 50 7.09 -11.27 -35.52
C ILE A 50 7.45 -12.77 -35.53
N ASN A 51 6.91 -13.59 -34.63
CA ASN A 51 7.15 -15.03 -34.64
C ASN A 51 6.55 -15.70 -35.89
N ASP A 52 5.46 -15.15 -36.44
CA ASP A 52 4.88 -15.67 -37.68
C ASP A 52 5.73 -15.34 -38.92
N GLU A 53 6.61 -14.34 -38.84
CA GLU A 53 7.45 -13.87 -39.97
C GLU A 53 8.96 -14.13 -39.80
N ILE A 54 9.45 -14.28 -38.57
CA ILE A 54 10.88 -14.38 -38.21
C ILE A 54 11.07 -15.42 -37.09
N GLN A 55 10.95 -16.71 -37.41
CA GLN A 55 11.22 -17.79 -36.44
C GLN A 55 12.72 -17.97 -36.13
N GLU A 56 13.63 -17.34 -36.89
CA GLU A 56 15.06 -17.67 -36.84
C GLU A 56 15.94 -16.69 -36.03
N ASP A 57 15.59 -15.39 -35.96
CA ASP A 57 16.50 -14.35 -35.43
C ASP A 57 16.33 -13.97 -33.94
N THR A 58 15.46 -14.66 -33.18
CA THR A 58 15.22 -14.31 -31.75
C THR A 58 16.13 -15.03 -30.75
N THR A 59 16.96 -15.96 -31.22
CA THR A 59 17.98 -16.69 -30.42
C THR A 59 18.97 -15.77 -29.69
N PRO A 60 19.61 -14.75 -30.31
CA PRO A 60 20.58 -13.90 -29.61
C PRO A 60 19.95 -13.05 -28.49
N LEU A 61 18.72 -12.58 -28.67
CA LEU A 61 18.00 -11.77 -27.66
C LEU A 61 17.64 -12.58 -26.42
N LYS A 62 17.27 -13.86 -26.59
CA LYS A 62 16.96 -14.76 -25.48
C LYS A 62 18.19 -15.02 -24.62
N GLU A 63 19.35 -15.24 -25.26
CA GLU A 63 20.61 -15.44 -24.55
C GLU A 63 21.05 -14.21 -23.76
N GLU A 64 20.84 -12.99 -24.28
CA GLU A 64 21.10 -11.75 -23.53
C GLU A 64 20.18 -11.60 -22.31
N PHE A 65 18.88 -11.86 -22.47
CA PHE A 65 17.94 -11.82 -21.36
C PHE A 65 18.27 -12.84 -20.26
N ASP A 66 18.65 -14.06 -20.64
CA ASP A 66 19.03 -15.11 -19.69
C ASP A 66 20.32 -14.78 -18.94
N LYS A 67 21.29 -14.14 -19.60
CA LYS A 67 22.51 -13.63 -18.95
C LYS A 67 22.18 -12.55 -17.93
N ILE A 68 21.34 -11.56 -18.29
CA ILE A 68 20.90 -10.50 -17.38
C ILE A 68 20.18 -11.08 -16.15
N ASN A 69 19.29 -12.05 -16.35
CA ASN A 69 18.59 -12.72 -15.26
C ASN A 69 19.57 -13.43 -14.33
N LYS A 70 20.54 -14.17 -14.88
CA LYS A 70 21.55 -14.89 -14.11
C LYS A 70 22.48 -13.94 -13.35
N ASP A 71 22.91 -12.85 -13.97
CA ASP A 71 23.80 -11.85 -13.36
C ASP A 71 23.08 -11.09 -12.23
N PHE A 72 21.79 -10.80 -12.39
CA PHE A 72 20.96 -10.22 -11.32
C PHE A 72 20.76 -11.19 -10.15
N LEU A 73 20.44 -12.46 -10.41
CA LEU A 73 20.29 -13.44 -9.34
C LEU A 73 21.61 -13.67 -8.59
N LYS A 74 22.73 -13.64 -9.31
CA LYS A 74 24.06 -13.72 -8.72
C LYS A 74 24.34 -12.50 -7.85
N SER A 75 24.03 -11.30 -8.33
CA SER A 75 24.23 -10.08 -7.53
C SER A 75 23.34 -10.04 -6.29
N VAL A 76 22.09 -10.52 -6.35
CA VAL A 76 21.20 -10.65 -5.18
C VAL A 76 21.75 -11.66 -4.16
N GLN A 77 22.25 -12.80 -4.63
CA GLN A 77 22.86 -13.82 -3.77
C GLN A 77 24.15 -13.32 -3.10
N GLU A 78 24.96 -12.56 -3.84
CA GLU A 78 26.20 -11.95 -3.36
C GLU A 78 25.90 -10.82 -2.36
N PHE A 79 24.85 -10.02 -2.61
CA PHE A 79 24.34 -9.00 -1.68
C PHE A 79 23.89 -9.59 -0.34
N HIS A 80 23.29 -10.79 -0.36
CA HIS A 80 22.88 -11.54 0.84
C HIS A 80 24.05 -12.13 1.65
N SER A 81 25.24 -12.22 1.04
CA SER A 81 26.42 -12.83 1.68
C SER A 81 27.30 -11.79 2.41
N GLU A 82 27.18 -10.50 2.07
CA GLU A 82 27.96 -9.42 2.66
C GLU A 82 27.18 -8.58 3.69
N HIS A 83 25.85 -8.61 3.66
CA HIS A 83 25.00 -7.90 4.61
C HIS A 83 24.29 -8.90 5.54
N LYS A 84 24.62 -8.85 6.84
CA LYS A 84 23.88 -9.60 7.87
C LYS A 84 22.38 -9.39 7.64
N PRO A 85 21.57 -10.46 7.61
CA PRO A 85 20.16 -10.34 7.31
C PRO A 85 19.50 -9.37 8.30
N PHE A 86 18.73 -8.43 7.75
CA PHE A 86 17.82 -7.59 8.53
C PHE A 86 16.95 -8.52 9.37
N GLU A 87 17.15 -8.48 10.69
CA GLU A 87 16.45 -9.30 11.66
C GLU A 87 15.00 -8.81 11.74
N TYR A 88 14.11 -9.43 10.96
CA TYR A 88 12.68 -9.18 11.07
C TYR A 88 12.22 -9.68 12.44
N PRO A 89 11.65 -8.82 13.31
CA PRO A 89 11.02 -9.31 14.52
C PRO A 89 9.87 -10.23 14.12
N SER A 90 9.90 -11.47 14.63
CA SER A 90 8.82 -12.43 14.42
C SER A 90 7.48 -11.80 14.79
N VAL A 91 6.53 -11.92 13.87
CA VAL A 91 5.16 -11.38 13.96
C VAL A 91 4.35 -11.92 15.15
N ASP A 92 4.88 -12.88 15.91
CA ASP A 92 4.30 -13.44 17.13
C ASP A 92 4.10 -12.39 18.24
N SER A 93 4.81 -11.25 18.18
CA SER A 93 4.59 -10.13 19.10
C SER A 93 3.49 -9.15 18.66
N ILE A 94 3.03 -9.21 17.40
CA ILE A 94 1.98 -8.31 16.85
C ILE A 94 0.58 -8.92 17.01
N ILE A 95 0.45 -10.25 17.12
CA ILE A 95 -0.83 -10.95 17.33
C ILE A 95 -1.00 -11.33 18.81
N LYS A 96 -0.85 -10.37 19.74
CA LYS A 96 -1.55 -10.50 21.04
C LYS A 96 -2.96 -9.97 20.84
N LYS A 97 -3.87 -10.89 20.49
CA LYS A 97 -5.32 -10.74 20.39
C LYS A 97 -5.85 -9.63 21.33
N PRO A 98 -6.35 -8.49 20.82
CA PRO A 98 -7.21 -7.64 21.62
C PRO A 98 -8.48 -8.43 21.89
N GLU A 99 -8.71 -8.71 23.16
CA GLU A 99 -9.91 -9.35 23.66
C GLU A 99 -11.12 -8.49 23.29
N ALA A 100 -11.97 -9.03 22.41
CA ALA A 100 -13.20 -8.39 22.00
C ALA A 100 -14.13 -8.28 23.21
N THR A 101 -14.31 -7.07 23.73
CA THR A 101 -15.48 -6.75 24.57
C THR A 101 -16.49 -6.02 23.67
N PRO A 102 -17.66 -6.59 23.40
CA PRO A 102 -18.66 -5.97 22.52
C PRO A 102 -19.30 -4.76 23.23
N PRO A 103 -19.57 -3.63 22.54
CA PRO A 103 -20.48 -2.65 23.08
C PRO A 103 -21.90 -3.12 22.74
N THR A 104 -22.67 -3.55 23.74
CA THR A 104 -24.13 -3.62 23.61
C THR A 104 -24.73 -2.94 24.83
N SER A 105 -25.45 -1.86 24.55
CA SER A 105 -26.20 -1.05 25.50
C SER A 105 -27.19 -1.87 26.32
N HIS A 106 -27.25 -1.60 27.62
CA HIS A 106 -28.49 -1.66 28.39
C HIS A 106 -28.40 -0.60 29.49
N LEU A 107 -29.36 0.31 29.46
CA LEU A 107 -29.76 1.12 30.60
C LEU A 107 -30.31 0.18 31.68
N ASP A 108 -29.96 0.41 32.96
CA ASP A 108 -30.98 0.79 33.94
C ASP A 108 -30.37 1.22 35.29
N THR A 109 -30.95 2.30 35.81
CA THR A 109 -31.22 2.69 37.20
C THR A 109 -30.19 2.39 38.30
N THR A 110 -29.68 3.45 38.97
CA THR A 110 -30.21 3.97 40.25
C THR A 110 -29.27 5.02 40.86
N ASN A 111 -29.81 6.24 41.00
CA ASN A 111 -29.50 7.33 41.96
C ASN A 111 -29.40 6.78 43.42
N PRO A 112 -28.76 7.41 44.44
CA PRO A 112 -28.64 8.86 44.75
C PRO A 112 -27.16 9.27 45.00
N GLU A 113 -26.71 10.51 45.20
CA GLU A 113 -27.19 11.59 46.06
C GLU A 113 -26.23 12.78 45.90
N SER A 114 -26.74 14.02 45.96
CA SER A 114 -26.06 15.29 46.27
C SER A 114 -24.80 15.69 45.48
N SER A 115 -24.65 16.90 44.95
CA SER A 115 -25.30 18.17 45.25
C SER A 115 -24.85 19.15 44.18
N ASP A 116 -25.78 19.74 43.41
CA ASP A 116 -25.49 20.88 42.55
C ASP A 116 -26.32 22.08 42.97
N THR A 117 -25.63 23.20 43.12
CA THR A 117 -26.15 24.49 43.53
C THR A 117 -26.53 25.26 42.27
N THR A 118 -27.84 25.43 42.09
CA THR A 118 -28.47 26.70 41.69
C THR A 118 -28.37 27.20 40.23
N ALA A 119 -29.56 27.24 39.62
CA ALA A 119 -30.12 28.24 38.68
C ALA A 119 -29.54 28.29 37.25
N LYS A 120 -30.31 28.42 36.15
CA LYS A 120 -31.73 28.71 35.85
C LYS A 120 -31.97 28.34 34.35
N PRO A 121 -33.21 28.16 33.86
CA PRO A 121 -33.50 27.64 32.52
C PRO A 121 -33.77 28.74 31.50
N HIS A 122 -33.49 28.49 30.22
CA HIS A 122 -34.14 29.20 29.12
C HIS A 122 -34.44 28.24 27.96
N GLN A 123 -35.74 28.15 27.66
CA GLN A 123 -36.34 27.55 26.49
C GLN A 123 -36.21 28.49 25.29
N ASP A 124 -36.21 27.91 24.10
CA ASP A 124 -36.92 28.32 22.88
C ASP A 124 -36.09 27.93 21.63
N THR A 125 -36.58 27.53 20.46
CA THR A 125 -37.87 27.08 19.90
C THR A 125 -37.63 27.07 18.37
N HIS A 126 -38.10 26.06 17.63
CA HIS A 126 -38.33 26.01 16.16
C HIS A 126 -37.11 26.12 15.19
N SER A 127 -37.03 25.56 13.97
CA SER A 127 -38.01 24.95 13.05
C SER A 127 -37.34 24.12 11.92
N GLU A 128 -38.18 23.36 11.21
CA GLU A 128 -38.04 22.60 9.96
C GLU A 128 -37.19 23.27 8.85
N THR A 129 -36.57 22.55 7.89
CA THR A 129 -37.21 22.03 6.65
C THR A 129 -36.16 21.24 5.82
N LYS A 130 -36.42 19.98 5.43
CA LYS A 130 -36.94 19.51 4.11
C LYS A 130 -36.03 19.87 2.91
N THR A 131 -35.23 18.92 2.41
CA THR A 131 -35.46 18.16 1.16
C THR A 131 -35.70 19.03 -0.07
N GLU A 132 -34.79 19.02 -1.05
CA GLU A 132 -35.20 18.85 -2.45
C GLU A 132 -34.03 18.36 -3.32
N ASN A 133 -34.40 17.53 -4.29
CA ASN A 133 -33.60 16.67 -5.12
C ASN A 133 -33.92 17.08 -6.57
N LYS A 134 -32.92 17.44 -7.39
CA LYS A 134 -33.01 17.38 -8.84
C LYS A 134 -31.62 17.34 -9.47
#